data_AF-M5C299-F1
#
_entry.id   AF-M5C299-F1
#
_cell.length_a   1.000
_cell.length_b   1.000
_cell.length_c   1.000
_cell.angle_alpha   90.00
_cell.angle_beta   90.00
_cell.angle_gamma   90.00
#
_symmetry.space_group_name_H-M   'P 1'
#
loop_
_entity.id
_entity.type
_entity.pdbx_description
1 polymer ?
#
loop_
_entity_poly.entity_id
_entity_poly.type
_entity_poly.pdbx_seq_one_letter_code
_entity_poly.pdbx_strand_id
1 'polypeptide(L)'
;MLFAAFSALALAITSAVAAPTAGNFTSVCASTPSDDVIAAAEAHFAAHKIQLKTDANAKFAATIPVYWHVIQAGSALTQGNIPDSQISASISALNSHYSGSGLSFTLAGTDRTTNAYVDYRLL
;
A
#
# COMPACT_ATOMS: atom_id res chain seq x y z
N MET A 1 45.02 -32.65 -43.09
CA MET A 1 45.19 -33.19 -41.73
C MET A 1 45.29 -32.01 -40.78
N LEU A 2 44.48 -32.05 -39.71
CA LEU A 2 44.49 -31.21 -38.50
C LEU A 2 43.96 -29.75 -38.57
N PHE A 3 42.71 -29.62 -38.10
CA PHE A 3 42.03 -28.49 -37.45
C PHE A 3 42.94 -27.71 -36.46
N ALA A 4 42.73 -26.46 -36.02
CA ALA A 4 41.52 -25.72 -35.68
C ALA A 4 41.86 -24.20 -35.47
N ALA A 5 40.97 -23.27 -35.85
CA ALA A 5 40.08 -22.47 -34.98
C ALA A 5 40.73 -21.20 -34.36
N PHE A 6 40.46 -20.02 -34.93
CA PHE A 6 39.34 -19.10 -34.64
C PHE A 6 39.48 -18.30 -33.32
N SER A 7 39.78 -17.02 -33.48
CA SER A 7 39.80 -15.98 -32.47
C SER A 7 38.41 -15.73 -31.88
N ALA A 8 38.31 -15.55 -30.56
CA ALA A 8 37.21 -14.80 -29.95
C ALA A 8 37.61 -14.26 -28.57
N LEU A 9 37.68 -12.93 -28.49
CA LEU A 9 37.73 -12.10 -27.30
C LEU A 9 36.44 -12.31 -26.47
N ALA A 10 36.57 -12.66 -25.20
CA ALA A 10 35.45 -12.66 -24.26
C ALA A 10 35.80 -11.82 -23.03
N LEU A 11 35.17 -10.64 -22.93
CA LEU A 11 35.11 -9.84 -21.71
C LEU A 11 34.48 -10.71 -20.60
N ALA A 12 35.21 -10.93 -19.52
CA ALA A 12 34.66 -11.48 -18.30
C ALA A 12 33.74 -10.43 -17.67
N ILE A 13 32.45 -10.49 -18.00
CA ILE A 13 31.40 -9.73 -17.31
C ILE A 13 31.29 -10.34 -15.92
N THR A 14 31.69 -9.57 -14.91
CA THR A 14 31.45 -9.89 -13.51
C THR A 14 29.96 -9.99 -13.28
N SER A 15 29.44 -11.22 -13.24
CA SER A 15 28.12 -11.49 -12.68
C SER A 15 28.22 -11.27 -11.17
N ALA A 16 27.94 -10.05 -10.71
CA ALA A 16 27.51 -9.86 -9.32
C ALA A 16 26.15 -10.57 -9.21
N VAL A 17 26.18 -11.86 -8.86
CA VAL A 17 25.01 -12.52 -8.32
C VAL A 17 24.70 -11.76 -7.03
N ALA A 18 23.73 -10.85 -7.10
CA ALA A 18 23.02 -10.43 -5.91
C ALA A 18 22.38 -11.70 -5.36
N ALA A 19 23.08 -12.35 -4.42
CA ALA A 19 22.42 -13.32 -3.56
C ALA A 19 21.20 -12.60 -3.01
N PRO A 20 20.00 -13.19 -3.05
CA PRO A 20 18.94 -12.68 -2.21
C PRO A 20 19.53 -12.76 -0.82
N THR A 21 19.83 -11.63 -0.20
CA THR A 21 19.81 -11.59 1.25
C THR A 21 18.38 -12.01 1.57
N ALA A 22 18.21 -13.29 1.88
CA ALA A 22 17.11 -13.80 2.66
C ALA A 22 17.24 -13.12 4.02
N GLY A 23 17.02 -11.80 4.03
CA GLY A 23 16.72 -11.05 5.21
C GLY A 23 15.48 -11.75 5.74
N ASN A 24 15.64 -12.35 6.90
CA ASN A 24 14.55 -12.97 7.61
C ASN A 24 13.62 -11.81 8.02
N PHE A 25 12.70 -11.41 7.12
CA PHE A 25 11.69 -10.38 7.36
C PHE A 25 10.58 -10.89 8.30
N THR A 26 10.92 -11.77 9.25
CA THR A 26 10.00 -12.33 10.25
C THR A 26 9.68 -11.36 11.39
N SER A 27 10.05 -10.09 11.30
CA SER A 27 10.02 -9.17 12.44
C SER A 27 9.32 -7.84 12.17
N VAL A 28 8.17 -7.85 11.48
CA VAL A 28 7.24 -6.70 11.50
C VAL A 28 5.79 -7.10 11.78
N CYS A 29 5.40 -8.36 11.56
CA CYS A 29 4.05 -8.84 11.82
C CYS A 29 4.02 -9.65 13.12
N ALA A 30 3.11 -9.31 14.04
CA ALA A 30 3.03 -9.88 15.39
C ALA A 30 2.51 -11.33 15.46
N SER A 31 2.26 -11.99 14.33
CA SER A 31 1.74 -13.35 14.27
C SER A 31 2.52 -14.20 13.27
N THR A 32 3.10 -15.30 13.74
CA THR A 32 3.67 -16.37 12.90
C THR A 32 2.68 -17.54 12.93
N PRO A 33 1.78 -17.64 11.93
CA PRO A 33 0.85 -18.78 11.86
C PRO A 33 1.64 -20.07 11.64
N SER A 34 1.13 -21.17 12.19
CA SER A 34 1.68 -22.50 11.95
C SER A 34 1.42 -22.97 10.51
N ASP A 35 2.20 -23.94 10.04
CA ASP A 35 2.15 -24.42 8.65
C ASP A 35 0.75 -24.92 8.24
N ASP A 36 0.02 -25.52 9.17
CA ASP A 36 -1.37 -25.98 8.96
C ASP A 36 -2.34 -24.82 8.76
N VAL A 37 -2.17 -23.72 9.51
CA VAL A 37 -2.97 -22.50 9.36
C VAL A 37 -2.69 -21.83 8.02
N ILE A 38 -1.42 -21.78 7.60
CA ILE A 38 -1.03 -21.26 6.29
C ILE A 38 -1.67 -22.12 5.18
N ALA A 39 -1.54 -23.44 5.27
CA ALA A 39 -2.10 -24.36 4.27
C ALA A 39 -3.63 -24.24 4.17
N ALA A 40 -4.32 -24.12 5.31
CA ALA A 40 -5.77 -23.91 5.34
C ALA A 40 -6.17 -22.57 4.72
N ALA A 41 -5.44 -21.48 5.01
CA ALA A 41 -5.70 -20.16 4.46
C ALA A 41 -5.47 -20.12 2.93
N GLU A 42 -4.39 -20.72 2.44
CA GLU A 42 -4.09 -20.82 1.01
C GLU A 42 -5.12 -21.68 0.27
N ALA A 43 -5.53 -22.83 0.85
CA ALA A 43 -6.58 -23.67 0.28
C ALA A 43 -7.93 -22.92 0.22
N HIS A 44 -8.28 -22.20 1.28
CA HIS A 44 -9.48 -21.39 1.32
C HIS A 44 -9.43 -20.27 0.27
N PHE A 45 -8.30 -19.55 0.14
CA PHE A 45 -8.13 -18.53 -0.89
C PHE A 45 -8.21 -19.13 -2.30
N ALA A 46 -7.56 -20.27 -2.54
CA ALA A 46 -7.59 -20.92 -3.85
C ALA A 46 -9.01 -21.35 -4.28
N ALA A 47 -9.82 -21.80 -3.33
CA ALA A 47 -11.21 -22.21 -3.58
C ALA A 47 -12.17 -21.03 -3.77
N HIS A 48 -11.89 -19.88 -3.16
CA HIS A 48 -12.81 -18.73 -3.13
C HIS A 48 -12.31 -17.50 -3.91
N LYS A 49 -11.09 -17.53 -4.46
CA LYS A 49 -10.58 -16.43 -5.27
C LYS A 49 -11.49 -16.23 -6.46
N ILE A 50 -11.92 -14.99 -6.66
CA ILE A 50 -12.66 -14.61 -7.85
C ILE A 50 -11.66 -14.56 -9.00
N GLN A 51 -11.85 -15.41 -10.01
CA GLN A 51 -11.18 -15.26 -11.28
C GLN A 51 -11.73 -13.97 -11.91
N LEU A 52 -10.96 -12.89 -11.85
CA LEU A 52 -11.29 -11.68 -12.60
C LEU A 52 -11.37 -12.06 -14.07
N LYS A 53 -12.59 -12.07 -14.63
CA LYS A 53 -12.82 -12.05 -16.07
C LYS A 53 -12.39 -10.67 -16.58
N THR A 54 -11.08 -10.47 -16.60
CA THR A 54 -10.46 -9.31 -17.20
C THR A 54 -10.03 -9.77 -18.58
N ASP A 55 -10.57 -9.14 -19.61
CA ASP A 55 -9.85 -9.10 -20.88
C ASP A 55 -8.44 -8.62 -20.53
N ALA A 56 -7.39 -9.20 -21.13
CA ALA A 56 -6.00 -8.81 -20.85
C ALA A 56 -5.72 -7.31 -21.10
N ASN A 57 -6.69 -6.59 -21.68
CA ASN A 57 -6.70 -5.16 -21.96
C ASN A 57 -7.72 -4.35 -21.14
N ALA A 58 -8.50 -4.97 -20.26
CA ALA A 58 -9.48 -4.28 -19.42
C ALA A 58 -8.77 -3.37 -18.42
N LYS A 59 -8.73 -2.08 -18.73
CA LYS A 59 -8.23 -1.06 -17.80
C LYS A 59 -9.32 -0.73 -16.81
N PHE A 60 -9.14 -1.15 -15.57
CA PHE A 60 -9.95 -0.67 -14.47
C PHE A 60 -9.60 0.79 -14.21
N ALA A 61 -10.61 1.66 -14.20
CA ALA A 61 -10.44 3.06 -13.85
C ALA A 61 -11.66 3.50 -13.04
N ALA A 62 -11.43 4.04 -11.85
CA ALA A 62 -12.49 4.55 -10.98
C ALA A 62 -12.03 5.79 -10.23
N THR A 63 -12.95 6.75 -10.08
CA THR A 63 -12.75 7.93 -9.22
C THR A 63 -13.61 7.77 -7.97
N ILE A 64 -12.95 7.79 -6.82
CA ILE A 64 -13.56 7.61 -5.51
C ILE A 64 -13.78 9.00 -4.89
N PRO A 65 -15.03 9.41 -4.64
CA PRO A 65 -15.32 10.61 -3.88
C PRO A 65 -15.07 10.35 -2.38
N VAL A 66 -14.27 11.20 -1.76
CA VAL A 66 -13.89 11.11 -0.34
C VAL A 66 -14.58 12.23 0.43
N TYR A 67 -15.34 11.88 1.45
CA TYR A 67 -15.88 12.82 2.44
C TYR A 67 -15.03 12.75 3.71
N TRP A 68 -14.53 13.89 4.17
CA TRP A 68 -13.64 13.96 5.33
C TRP A 68 -14.38 14.55 6.54
N HIS A 69 -14.62 13.72 7.54
CA HIS A 69 -15.24 14.13 8.80
C HIS A 69 -14.16 14.40 9.85
N VAL A 70 -13.98 15.65 10.23
CA VAL A 70 -13.09 16.02 11.36
C VAL A 70 -13.90 16.03 12.64
N ILE A 71 -13.54 15.20 13.62
CA ILE A 71 -14.12 15.25 14.96
C ILE A 71 -13.09 15.88 15.88
N GLN A 72 -13.41 17.04 16.44
CA GLN A 72 -12.45 17.88 17.19
C GLN A 72 -13.03 18.32 18.53
N ALA A 73 -12.19 18.48 19.55
CA ALA A 73 -12.58 19.03 20.84
C ALA A 73 -12.62 20.58 20.85
N GLY A 74 -11.97 21.22 19.87
CA GLY A 74 -11.87 22.68 19.74
C GLY A 74 -11.19 23.06 18.43
N SER A 75 -10.78 24.32 18.26
CA SER A 75 -10.23 24.85 16.99
C SER A 75 -8.72 24.71 16.84
N ALA A 76 -7.99 24.29 17.88
CA ALA A 76 -6.56 24.07 17.77
C ALA A 76 -6.24 22.68 17.19
N LEU A 77 -5.09 22.57 16.51
CA LEU A 77 -4.59 21.27 16.04
C LEU A 77 -4.41 20.27 17.18
N THR A 78 -3.96 20.74 18.35
CA THR A 78 -3.83 19.94 19.59
C THR A 78 -5.18 19.45 20.12
N GLN A 79 -6.29 20.03 19.67
CA GLN A 79 -7.66 19.62 20.00
C GLN A 79 -8.27 18.74 18.89
N GLY A 80 -7.46 18.23 17.96
CA GLY A 80 -7.93 17.38 16.86
C GLY A 80 -8.46 18.13 15.65
N ASN A 81 -8.34 19.47 15.61
CA ASN A 81 -8.72 20.26 14.43
C ASN A 81 -7.69 20.11 13.31
N ILE A 82 -7.81 19.06 12.50
CA ILE A 82 -6.93 18.84 11.35
C ILE A 82 -7.21 19.89 10.26
N PRO A 83 -6.25 20.75 9.86
CA PRO A 83 -6.47 21.80 8.87
C PRO A 83 -6.61 21.24 7.45
N ASP A 84 -7.29 21.99 6.57
CA ASP A 84 -7.58 21.58 5.19
C ASP A 84 -6.32 21.28 4.36
N SER A 85 -5.19 21.90 4.70
CA SER A 85 -3.89 21.62 4.08
C SER A 85 -3.44 20.18 4.34
N GLN A 86 -3.66 19.64 5.54
CA GLN A 86 -3.35 18.25 5.87
C GLN A 86 -4.33 17.28 5.21
N ILE A 87 -5.62 17.65 5.12
CA ILE A 87 -6.62 16.86 4.39
C ILE A 87 -6.23 16.76 2.91
N SER A 88 -5.89 17.88 2.29
CA SER A 88 -5.45 17.94 0.89
C SER A 88 -4.16 17.16 0.64
N ALA A 89 -3.21 17.22 1.59
CA ALA A 89 -2.00 16.42 1.53
C ALA A 89 -2.30 14.91 1.61
N SER A 90 -3.27 14.50 2.41
CA SER A 90 -3.71 13.09 2.48
C SER A 90 -4.31 12.61 1.17
N ILE A 91 -5.18 13.40 0.53
CA ILE A 91 -5.74 13.08 -0.80
C ILE A 91 -4.63 13.00 -1.86
N SER A 92 -3.62 13.87 -1.78
CA SER A 92 -2.46 13.83 -2.67
C SER A 92 -1.63 12.57 -2.45
N ALA A 93 -1.41 12.16 -1.20
CA ALA A 93 -0.72 10.91 -0.87
C ALA A 93 -1.48 9.69 -1.40
N LEU A 94 -2.80 9.63 -1.24
CA LEU A 94 -3.64 8.56 -1.81
C LEU A 94 -3.45 8.45 -3.32
N ASN A 95 -3.57 9.56 -4.05
CA ASN A 95 -3.39 9.57 -5.50
C ASN A 95 -1.96 9.18 -5.92
N SER A 96 -0.95 9.58 -5.16
CA SER A 96 0.44 9.21 -5.42
C SER A 96 0.68 7.71 -5.23
N HIS A 97 0.22 7.14 -4.11
CA HIS A 97 0.47 5.74 -3.75
C HIS A 97 -0.35 4.75 -4.57
N TYR A 98 -1.55 5.15 -5.02
CA TYR A 98 -2.39 4.34 -5.90
C TYR A 98 -2.18 4.64 -7.39
N SER A 99 -1.17 5.45 -7.74
CA SER A 99 -0.82 5.70 -9.13
C SER A 99 -0.55 4.37 -9.87
N GLY A 100 -1.13 4.22 -11.07
CA GLY A 100 -1.02 2.98 -11.86
C GLY A 100 -2.02 1.88 -11.51
N SER A 101 -2.75 1.97 -10.38
CA SER A 101 -3.83 1.02 -10.05
C SER A 101 -5.12 1.26 -10.84
N GLY A 102 -5.26 2.43 -11.47
CA GLY A 102 -6.50 2.89 -12.08
C GLY A 102 -7.45 3.60 -11.10
N LEU A 103 -7.13 3.63 -9.81
CA LEU A 103 -7.87 4.39 -8.81
C LEU A 103 -7.40 5.84 -8.75
N SER A 104 -8.36 6.74 -8.55
CA SER A 104 -8.13 8.15 -8.25
C SER A 104 -9.08 8.58 -7.13
N PHE A 105 -8.65 9.55 -6.33
CA PHE A 105 -9.37 10.02 -5.15
C PHE A 105 -9.62 11.53 -5.27
N THR A 106 -10.85 11.94 -5.01
CA THR A 106 -11.27 13.35 -5.06
C THR A 106 -11.94 13.72 -3.75
N LEU A 107 -11.56 14.86 -3.16
CA LEU A 107 -12.23 15.36 -1.96
C LEU A 107 -13.59 15.93 -2.37
N ALA A 108 -14.66 15.23 -2.00
CA ALA A 108 -16.04 15.60 -2.31
C ALA A 108 -16.64 16.54 -1.25
N GLY A 109 -16.14 16.51 -0.02
CA GLY A 109 -16.56 17.41 1.04
C GLY A 109 -15.78 17.22 2.32
N THR A 110 -15.81 18.24 3.18
CA THR A 110 -15.27 18.21 4.53
C THR A 110 -16.30 18.78 5.50
N ASP A 111 -16.55 18.11 6.60
CA ASP A 111 -17.31 18.65 7.72
C ASP A 111 -16.55 18.48 9.03
N ARG A 112 -16.92 19.31 10.00
CA ARG A 112 -16.24 19.40 11.29
C ARG A 112 -17.30 19.29 12.39
N THR A 113 -17.19 18.25 13.19
CA THR A 113 -18.05 18.02 14.35
C THR A 113 -17.28 18.33 15.62
N THR A 114 -17.73 19.32 16.38
CA THR A 114 -17.14 19.63 17.67
C THR A 114 -17.73 18.70 18.74
N ASN A 115 -16.90 17.84 19.31
CA ASN A 115 -17.22 17.05 20.49
C ASN A 115 -16.32 17.52 21.64
N ALA A 116 -16.77 18.57 22.33
CA ALA A 116 -16.05 19.12 23.47
C ALA A 116 -16.15 18.15 24.66
N TYR A 117 -15.04 17.53 25.05
CA TYR A 117 -14.95 16.90 26.36
C TYR A 117 -14.77 18.00 27.41
N VAL A 118 -15.69 18.06 28.38
CA VAL A 118 -15.52 18.87 29.58
C VAL A 118 -14.83 17.97 30.61
N ASP A 119 -13.59 18.27 30.96
CA ASP A 119 -12.91 17.58 32.06
C ASP A 119 -13.46 18.10 33.39
N TYR A 120 -14.40 17.36 33.97
CA TYR A 120 -15.00 17.67 35.27
C TYR A 120 -14.07 17.36 36.46
N ARG A 121 -12.83 16.90 36.25
CA ARG A 121 -11.88 16.61 37.35
C ARG A 121 -11.17 17.85 37.92
N LEU A 122 -11.50 19.04 37.42
CA LEU A 122 -10.97 20.32 37.89
C LEU A 122 -12.06 21.24 38.50
N LEU A 123 -13.24 20.69 38.83
CA LEU A 123 -14.30 21.34 39.61
C LEU A 123 -14.39 20.69 40.99
#